data_AF-A0A2X2VU71-F1
#
_entry.id   AF-A0A2X2VU71-F1
#
_cell.length_a   1.000
_cell.length_b   1.000
_cell.length_c   1.000
_cell.angle_alpha   90.00
_cell.angle_beta   90.00
_cell.angle_gamma   90.00
#
_symmetry.space_group_name_H-M   'P 1'
#
loop_
_entity.id
_entity.type
_entity.pdbx_description
1 polymer ?
#
loop_
_entity_poly.entity_id
_entity_poly.type
_entity_poly.pdbx_seq_one_letter_code
_entity_poly.pdbx_strand_id
1 'polypeptide(L)'
;MTAFALEHPLECYGYRIEEHDKPGALDASALKAAGVKPGPLFQDLKAGKTVTLNDGRVINGADFLAPATPGKSVAIFGDTAPCASAITLAKGVDVMVHEATLDTSMEEKANSRGTAPPGRPRSWRTMPR
;
A
#
# COMPACT_ATOMS: atom_id res chain seq x y z
N MET A 1 -0.04 9.29 1.26
CA MET A 1 1.07 9.46 0.30
C MET A 1 2.28 9.96 1.05
N THR A 2 3.45 9.41 0.76
CA THR A 2 4.71 9.73 1.46
C THR A 2 5.80 10.02 0.43
N ALA A 3 6.59 11.07 0.66
CA ALA A 3 7.70 11.46 -0.21
C ALA A 3 9.04 10.96 0.35
N PHE A 4 9.94 10.59 -0.56
CA PHE A 4 11.27 10.04 -0.26
C PHE A 4 12.31 10.82 -1.07
N ALA A 5 13.29 11.43 -0.39
CA ALA A 5 14.39 12.11 -1.07
C ALA A 5 15.20 11.11 -1.89
N LEU A 6 15.58 11.47 -3.11
CA LEU A 6 16.32 10.64 -4.05
C LEU A 6 17.71 11.21 -4.32
N GLU A 7 18.61 10.36 -4.85
CA GLU A 7 19.97 10.78 -5.21
C GLU A 7 19.97 11.30 -6.65
N HIS A 8 20.08 12.62 -6.80
CA HIS A 8 20.07 13.31 -8.09
C HIS A 8 20.78 14.69 -7.96
N PRO A 9 21.37 15.28 -9.03
CA PRO A 9 22.09 16.56 -8.93
C PRO A 9 21.23 17.74 -8.46
N LEU A 10 19.91 17.65 -8.68
CA LEU A 10 18.92 18.57 -8.15
C LEU A 10 18.06 17.85 -7.12
N GLU A 11 17.42 18.62 -6.26
CA GLU A 11 16.43 18.10 -5.33
C GLU A 11 15.36 17.29 -6.08
N CYS A 12 15.31 15.99 -5.77
CA CYS A 12 14.45 15.04 -6.45
C CYS A 12 13.79 14.13 -5.41
N TYR A 13 12.54 13.76 -5.67
CA TYR A 13 11.74 12.93 -4.77
C TYR A 13 11.05 11.80 -5.53
N GLY A 14 10.91 10.68 -4.85
CA GLY A 14 10.00 9.61 -5.23
C GLY A 14 8.80 9.58 -4.28
N TYR A 15 7.68 9.09 -4.76
CA TYR A 15 6.41 9.09 -4.04
C TYR A 15 5.88 7.68 -3.87
N ARG A 16 5.55 7.35 -2.62
CA ARG A 16 4.83 6.13 -2.26
C ARG A 16 3.36 6.46 -2.04
N ILE A 17 2.50 5.83 -2.82
CA ILE A 17 1.05 5.97 -2.73
C ILE A 17 0.52 4.65 -2.21
N GLU A 18 -0.13 4.69 -1.04
CA GLU A 18 -0.71 3.53 -0.39
C GLU A 18 -2.18 3.80 -0.15
N GLU A 19 -3.03 2.94 -0.70
CA GLU A 19 -4.44 2.89 -0.35
C GLU A 19 -4.58 2.30 1.06
N HIS A 20 -5.50 2.82 1.85
CA HIS A 20 -5.86 2.18 3.11
C HIS A 20 -6.52 0.82 2.84
N ASP A 21 -6.31 -0.12 3.76
CA ASP A 21 -7.02 -1.40 3.74
C ASP A 21 -8.54 -1.16 3.72
N LYS A 22 -9.22 -1.98 2.93
CA LYS A 22 -10.68 -1.95 2.87
C LYS A 22 -11.21 -2.86 3.96
N PRO A 23 -12.10 -2.36 4.83
CA PRO A 23 -12.80 -3.20 5.79
C PRO A 23 -13.46 -4.38 5.09
N GLY A 24 -13.49 -5.53 5.77
CA GLY A 24 -14.12 -6.72 5.25
C GLY A 24 -15.57 -6.50 4.82
N ALA A 25 -16.05 -7.37 3.93
CA ALA A 25 -17.47 -7.42 3.64
C ALA A 25 -18.24 -7.81 4.91
N LEU A 26 -19.35 -7.12 5.18
CA LEU A 26 -20.25 -7.46 6.27
C LEU A 26 -21.09 -8.67 5.86
N ASP A 27 -21.13 -9.70 6.70
CA ASP A 27 -22.04 -10.83 6.52
C ASP A 27 -23.46 -10.44 6.93
N ALA A 28 -24.16 -9.82 5.99
CA ALA A 28 -25.54 -9.41 6.17
C ALA A 28 -26.49 -10.60 6.40
N SER A 29 -26.12 -11.81 5.95
CA SER A 29 -26.95 -13.00 6.13
C SER A 29 -26.86 -13.51 7.55
N ALA A 30 -25.65 -13.58 8.12
CA ALA A 30 -25.41 -13.95 9.51
C ALA A 30 -26.03 -12.92 10.48
N LEU A 31 -25.95 -11.62 10.17
CA LEU A 31 -26.61 -10.59 10.97
C LEU A 31 -28.14 -10.70 10.97
N LYS A 32 -28.73 -10.98 9.81
CA LYS A 32 -30.18 -11.23 9.73
C LYS A 32 -30.57 -12.49 10.51
N ALA A 33 -29.78 -13.56 10.43
CA ALA A 33 -29.98 -14.78 11.22
C ALA A 33 -29.83 -14.52 12.72
N ALA A 34 -28.96 -13.60 13.12
CA ALA A 34 -28.83 -13.11 14.49
C ALA A 34 -29.96 -12.14 14.91
N GLY A 35 -30.91 -11.84 14.02
CA GLY A 35 -32.06 -10.98 14.31
C GLY A 35 -31.77 -9.48 14.22
N VAL A 36 -30.63 -9.07 13.65
CA VAL A 36 -30.33 -7.65 13.42
C VAL A 36 -31.09 -7.18 12.19
N LYS A 37 -31.94 -6.17 12.37
CA LYS A 37 -32.70 -5.57 11.27
C LYS A 37 -31.76 -4.71 10.40
N PRO A 38 -31.87 -4.79 9.06
CA PRO A 38 -31.17 -3.87 8.17
C PRO A 38 -31.48 -2.41 8.53
N GLY A 39 -30.43 -1.58 8.62
CA GLY A 39 -30.58 -0.19 9.05
C GLY A 39 -29.26 0.42 9.52
N PRO A 40 -29.31 1.53 10.27
CA PRO A 40 -28.10 2.25 10.73
C PRO A 40 -27.10 1.37 11.49
N LEU A 41 -27.60 0.39 12.26
CA LEU A 41 -26.76 -0.56 13.01
C LEU A 41 -25.82 -1.37 12.10
N PHE A 42 -26.19 -1.64 10.83
CA PHE A 42 -25.30 -2.34 9.90
C PHE A 42 -24.07 -1.50 9.53
N GLN A 43 -24.19 -0.17 9.48
CA GLN A 43 -23.04 0.70 9.22
C GLN A 43 -22.08 0.71 10.41
N ASP A 44 -22.60 0.78 11.63
CA ASP A 44 -21.79 0.70 12.84
C ASP A 44 -21.09 -0.66 12.97
N LEU A 45 -21.82 -1.76 12.72
CA LEU A 45 -21.26 -3.11 12.69
C LEU A 45 -20.22 -3.28 11.57
N LYS A 46 -20.46 -2.70 10.39
CA LYS A 46 -19.49 -2.70 9.28
C LYS A 46 -18.23 -1.89 9.61
N ALA A 47 -18.35 -0.87 10.45
CA ALA A 47 -17.21 -0.14 10.99
C ALA A 47 -16.49 -0.90 12.13
N GLY A 48 -16.91 -2.14 12.42
CA GLY A 48 -16.33 -2.97 13.49
C GLY A 48 -16.76 -2.56 14.89
N LYS A 49 -17.77 -1.70 15.04
CA LYS A 49 -18.25 -1.27 16.36
C LYS A 49 -19.05 -2.37 17.02
N THR A 50 -19.08 -2.33 18.34
CA THR A 50 -20.01 -3.12 19.16
C THR A 50 -21.30 -2.34 19.35
N VAL A 51 -22.45 -2.97 19.09
CA VAL A 51 -23.78 -2.37 19.23
C VAL A 51 -24.64 -3.18 20.19
N THR A 52 -25.47 -2.48 20.97
CA THR A 52 -26.48 -3.12 21.82
C THR A 52 -27.82 -3.08 21.11
N LEU A 53 -28.44 -4.24 20.92
CA LEU A 53 -29.78 -4.36 20.35
C LEU A 53 -30.85 -3.99 21.36
N ASN A 54 -32.06 -3.71 20.88
CA ASN A 54 -33.21 -3.39 21.73
C ASN A 54 -33.62 -4.53 22.69
N ASP A 55 -33.23 -5.76 22.39
CA ASP A 55 -33.45 -6.93 23.25
C ASP A 55 -32.34 -7.13 24.31
N GLY A 56 -31.40 -6.19 24.41
CA GLY A 56 -30.29 -6.20 25.37
C GLY A 56 -29.08 -7.01 24.93
N ARG A 57 -29.13 -7.71 23.79
CA ARG A 57 -27.97 -8.43 23.26
C ARG A 57 -26.91 -7.46 22.76
N VAL A 58 -25.65 -7.79 23.02
CA VAL A 58 -24.49 -7.04 22.55
C VAL A 58 -23.88 -7.79 21.37
N ILE A 59 -23.72 -7.12 20.23
CA ILE A 59 -23.16 -7.68 19.01
C ILE A 59 -21.89 -6.93 18.65
N ASN A 60 -20.78 -7.66 18.54
CA ASN A 60 -19.52 -7.13 18.04
C ASN A 60 -19.45 -7.26 16.52
N GLY A 61 -19.36 -6.12 15.81
CA GLY A 61 -19.29 -6.11 14.34
C GLY A 61 -18.11 -6.88 13.76
N ALA A 62 -16.99 -6.97 14.50
CA ALA A 62 -15.81 -7.72 14.05
C ALA A 62 -16.09 -9.20 13.81
N ASP A 63 -17.05 -9.79 14.54
CA ASP A 63 -17.41 -11.21 14.40
C ASP A 63 -18.20 -11.49 13.09
N PHE A 64 -18.69 -10.44 12.43
CA PHE A 64 -19.51 -10.49 11.23
C PHE A 64 -18.81 -9.88 10.01
N LEU A 65 -17.53 -9.57 10.13
CA LEU A 65 -16.72 -9.03 9.04
C LEU A 65 -15.82 -10.13 8.48
N ALA A 66 -15.79 -10.23 7.15
CA ALA A 66 -14.72 -10.96 6.47
C ALA A 66 -13.35 -10.32 6.79
N PRO A 67 -12.22 -11.01 6.52
CA PRO A 67 -10.91 -10.38 6.61
C PRO A 67 -10.84 -9.10 5.78
N ALA A 68 -10.10 -8.10 6.27
CA ALA A 68 -9.84 -6.89 5.52
C ALA A 68 -9.13 -7.22 4.20
N THR A 69 -9.46 -6.48 3.15
CA THR A 69 -8.74 -6.59 1.88
C THR A 69 -7.58 -5.59 1.90
N PRO A 70 -6.32 -6.04 1.75
CA PRO A 70 -5.17 -5.14 1.76
C PRO A 70 -5.29 -4.06 0.68
N GLY A 71 -4.93 -2.83 1.04
CA GLY A 71 -4.83 -1.72 0.11
C GLY A 71 -3.76 -1.96 -0.96
N LYS A 72 -3.87 -1.26 -2.09
CA LYS A 72 -2.86 -1.27 -3.15
C LYS A 72 -1.80 -0.19 -2.94
N SER A 73 -0.60 -0.50 -3.40
CA SER A 73 0.58 0.34 -3.23
C SER A 73 1.34 0.54 -4.53
N VAL A 74 1.75 1.79 -4.78
CA VAL A 74 2.55 2.17 -5.96
C VAL A 74 3.72 3.03 -5.50
N ALA A 75 4.91 2.72 -5.99
CA ALA A 75 6.08 3.61 -5.88
C ALA A 75 6.36 4.26 -7.24
N ILE A 76 6.40 5.59 -7.28
CA ILE A 76 6.74 6.36 -8.47
C ILE A 76 8.05 7.10 -8.18
N PHE A 77 9.07 6.79 -8.95
CA PHE A 77 10.40 7.38 -8.82
C PHE A 77 10.54 8.60 -9.72
N GLY A 78 11.22 9.63 -9.23
CA GLY A 78 11.89 10.58 -10.11
C GLY A 78 13.24 10.02 -10.59
N ASP A 79 13.96 10.80 -11.37
CA ASP A 79 15.33 10.46 -11.80
C ASP A 79 16.22 10.23 -10.58
N THR A 80 16.91 9.09 -10.54
CA THR A 80 17.76 8.78 -9.39
C THR A 80 18.89 7.80 -9.69
N ALA A 81 20.05 8.05 -9.08
CA ALA A 81 21.07 7.03 -8.90
C ALA A 81 20.70 6.06 -7.76
N PRO A 82 21.29 4.86 -7.69
CA PRO A 82 21.03 3.90 -6.62
C PRO A 82 21.27 4.50 -5.21
N CYS A 83 20.23 4.55 -4.38
CA CYS A 83 20.31 5.05 -3.01
C CYS A 83 19.46 4.24 -2.02
N ALA A 84 19.69 4.40 -0.72
CA ALA A 84 18.95 3.67 0.33
C ALA A 84 17.48 4.09 0.45
N SER A 85 17.18 5.34 0.10
CA SER A 85 15.81 5.86 0.09
C SER A 85 14.98 5.20 -1.01
N ALA A 86 15.57 5.03 -2.20
CA ALA A 86 14.98 4.32 -3.33
C ALA A 86 14.60 2.87 -3.00
N ILE A 87 15.44 2.18 -2.24
CA ILE A 87 15.17 0.85 -1.70
C ILE A 87 13.93 0.83 -0.81
N THR A 88 13.83 1.79 0.10
CA THR A 88 12.73 1.88 1.07
C THR A 88 11.42 2.20 0.36
N LEU A 89 11.47 3.12 -0.60
CA LEU A 89 10.37 3.50 -1.47
C LEU A 89 9.78 2.28 -2.21
N ALA A 90 10.63 1.45 -2.84
CA ALA A 90 10.19 0.28 -3.62
C ALA A 90 9.78 -0.95 -2.79
N LYS A 91 10.04 -0.98 -1.48
CA LYS A 91 9.89 -2.21 -0.70
C LYS A 91 8.43 -2.65 -0.60
N GLY A 92 8.12 -3.86 -1.11
CA GLY A 92 6.80 -4.50 -0.99
C GLY A 92 5.67 -3.80 -1.72
N VAL A 93 5.95 -2.91 -2.68
CA VAL A 93 4.90 -2.25 -3.46
C VAL A 93 4.32 -3.19 -4.51
N ASP A 94 3.02 -3.07 -4.82
CA ASP A 94 2.38 -3.83 -5.89
C ASP A 94 2.93 -3.43 -7.26
N VAL A 95 3.17 -2.13 -7.47
CA VAL A 95 3.69 -1.57 -8.72
C VAL A 95 4.83 -0.59 -8.46
N MET A 96 5.89 -0.70 -9.25
CA MET A 96 7.04 0.21 -9.24
C MET A 96 7.18 0.88 -10.60
N VAL A 97 7.16 2.21 -10.64
CA VAL A 97 7.45 3.02 -11.81
C VAL A 97 8.83 3.64 -11.61
N HIS A 98 9.81 3.17 -12.38
CA HIS A 98 11.19 3.63 -12.30
C HIS A 98 11.68 4.04 -13.69
N GLU A 99 12.50 5.08 -13.74
CA GLU A 99 13.17 5.50 -14.98
C GLU A 99 14.22 4.47 -15.43
N ALA A 100 14.60 4.54 -16.69
CA ALA A 100 15.55 3.62 -17.31
C ALA A 100 16.30 4.31 -18.46
N THR A 101 16.96 5.42 -18.15
CA THR A 101 17.44 6.39 -19.15
C THR A 101 18.57 5.87 -20.05
N LEU A 102 19.46 5.00 -19.55
CA LEU A 102 20.61 4.48 -20.31
C LEU A 102 20.68 2.96 -20.25
N ASP A 103 21.24 2.31 -21.27
CA ASP A 103 21.40 0.85 -21.28
C ASP A 103 22.27 0.34 -20.10
N THR A 104 22.09 -0.92 -19.72
CA THR A 104 22.89 -1.61 -18.67
C THR A 104 24.39 -1.53 -18.88
N SER A 105 24.87 -1.49 -20.12
CA SER A 105 26.29 -1.31 -20.45
C SER A 105 26.86 0.07 -20.06
N MET A 106 26.00 1.03 -19.71
CA MET A 106 26.35 2.41 -19.39
C MET A 106 26.07 2.77 -17.92
N GLU A 107 26.01 1.79 -17.03
CA GLU A 107 25.68 1.96 -15.60
C GLU A 107 26.50 3.06 -14.91
N GLU A 108 27.82 3.08 -15.09
CA GLU A 108 28.68 4.09 -14.48
C GLU A 108 28.31 5.52 -14.92
N LYS A 109 28.00 5.68 -16.21
CA LYS A 109 27.60 6.97 -16.80
C LYS A 109 26.17 7.37 -16.42
N ALA A 110 25.28 6.42 -16.19
CA ALA A 110 23.94 6.69 -15.66
C ALA A 110 24.04 7.19 -14.22
N ASN A 111 24.74 6.44 -13.37
CA ASN A 111 24.90 6.76 -11.96
C ASN A 111 25.58 8.12 -11.76
N SER A 112 26.60 8.47 -12.58
CA SER A 112 27.28 9.77 -12.49
C SER A 112 26.38 10.96 -12.83
N ARG A 113 25.21 10.73 -13.44
CA ARG A 113 24.22 11.75 -13.82
C ARG A 113 23.00 11.75 -12.90
N GLY A 114 23.00 10.93 -11.85
CA GLY A 114 21.83 10.75 -11.00
C GLY A 114 20.71 10.00 -11.69
N THR A 115 21.03 9.05 -12.58
CA THR A 115 20.04 8.17 -13.24
C THR A 115 20.40 6.70 -13.09
N ALA A 116 19.48 5.80 -13.44
CA ALA A 116 19.67 4.36 -13.40
C ALA A 116 19.44 3.68 -14.77
N PRO A 117 20.21 2.62 -15.09
CA PRO A 117 19.92 1.77 -16.24
C PRO A 117 18.73 0.81 -16.00
N PRO A 118 18.12 0.21 -17.04
CA PRO A 118 17.02 -0.72 -16.88
C PRO A 118 17.42 -1.97 -16.09
N GLY A 119 16.45 -2.49 -15.31
CA GLY A 119 16.62 -3.66 -14.45
C GLY A 119 16.83 -3.27 -12.98
N ARG A 120 16.63 -4.23 -12.07
CA ARG A 120 16.92 -3.99 -10.66
C ARG A 120 18.43 -3.76 -10.47
N PRO A 121 18.85 -2.64 -9.84
CA PRO A 121 20.21 -2.49 -9.35
C PRO A 121 20.62 -3.74 -8.59
N ARG A 122 21.88 -4.18 -8.71
CA ARG A 122 22.36 -5.39 -8.01
C ARG A 122 22.05 -5.37 -6.52
N SER A 123 22.11 -4.19 -5.90
CA SER A 123 21.75 -3.94 -4.49
C SER A 123 20.28 -4.20 -4.15
N TRP A 124 19.36 -4.21 -5.13
CA TRP A 124 17.92 -4.39 -4.92
C TRP A 124 17.44 -5.82 -5.22
N ARG A 125 18.33 -6.69 -5.73
CA ARG A 125 18.02 -8.09 -6.08
C ARG A 125 17.98 -9.01 -4.86
N THR A 126 18.61 -8.62 -3.75
CA THR A 126 18.64 -9.38 -2.49
C THR A 126 17.47 -9.07 -1.56
N MET A 127 16.54 -8.20 -1.97
CA MET A 127 15.40 -7.84 -1.13
C MET A 127 14.36 -8.95 -1.12
N PRO A 128 13.86 -9.36 0.06
CA PRO A 128 12.70 -10.21 0.13
C PRO A 128 11.53 -9.53 -0.57
N ARG A 129 10.74 -10.33 -1.30
CA ARG A 129 9.50 -9.87 -1.93
C ARG A 129 8.52 -9.39 -0.90
#